data_AF-A0A9N9C5E3-F1
#
_entry.id   AF-A0A9N9C5E3-F1
#
_cell.length_a   1.000
_cell.length_b   1.000
_cell.length_c   1.000
_cell.angle_alpha   90.00
_cell.angle_beta   90.00
_cell.angle_gamma   90.00
#
_symmetry.space_group_name_H-M   'P 1'
#
loop_
_entity.id
_entity.type
_entity.pdbx_description
1 polymer ?
#
loop_
_entity_poly.entity_id
_entity_poly.type
_entity_poly.pdbx_seq_one_letter_code
_entity_poly.pdbx_strand_id
1 'polypeptide(L)'
;MLKMEPEFIPSRANLLEYIQQPFIEPIRIHPTNYNRYFESKLDSSFLDKFFVSSLNASSRFWSECLIQIPCPPEFGSTEDSFHAFWDALIFKPIKTACPTGIFKRNSNRHTSTKRFRPDFSYLIHHACLTRGEEKGPNSDDNPAVELVSKLTWTYGDCPYIFGYYAHGTMVTYCYLYFEENQVKRKDLATCLLETLDGRIQAFNIGINIGRLLIPLRQTLPDAFVHEFIILHRSSGKTIELLQTSVIKRYYSAGSVEKLKTLYREMENSNVPFIDHLDDTNTTETETPFAIFSPKGVRHKPTSKEQLVKALHCVLTALKSLHEIGIMHRDLRWDNVLKFIDQDKWFIIDFDDACHTPSSTPNTLLARDNHAPDIFQPYHNESVDIWSVGYLIRTVLVEVQELSNYASTTLMAKNHFDRPTAKEILRWLWDNYRGILEKEFLEVQ
;
A
#
# COMPACT_ATOMS: atom_id res chain seq x y z
N MET A 1 14.53 -25.79 -18.38
CA MET A 1 13.65 -26.65 -17.57
C MET A 1 12.78 -25.74 -16.71
N LEU A 2 11.53 -25.61 -17.14
CA LEU A 2 10.27 -25.26 -16.46
C LEU A 2 9.36 -24.79 -17.60
N LYS A 3 8.34 -25.60 -17.88
CA LYS A 3 7.48 -25.53 -19.09
C LYS A 3 6.63 -24.25 -19.12
N MET A 4 6.16 -23.97 -20.34
CA MET A 4 5.20 -22.93 -20.77
C MET A 4 4.32 -22.37 -19.65
N GLU A 5 4.12 -21.04 -19.70
CA GLU A 5 3.05 -20.39 -18.95
C GLU A 5 1.75 -21.15 -19.21
N PRO A 6 0.95 -21.42 -18.17
CA PRO A 6 -0.31 -22.11 -18.35
C PRO A 6 -1.18 -21.32 -19.33
N GLU A 7 -1.76 -22.00 -20.32
CA GLU A 7 -2.58 -21.39 -21.38
C GLU A 7 -3.81 -20.65 -20.83
N PHE A 8 -4.24 -21.01 -19.61
CA PHE A 8 -5.40 -20.43 -18.94
C PHE A 8 -5.15 -20.35 -17.43
N ILE A 9 -5.77 -19.35 -16.80
CA ILE A 9 -5.82 -19.21 -15.34
C ILE A 9 -6.86 -20.22 -14.80
N PRO A 10 -6.49 -21.16 -13.90
CA PRO A 10 -7.43 -22.12 -13.34
C PRO A 10 -8.60 -21.43 -12.63
N SER A 11 -9.79 -22.04 -12.69
CA SER A 11 -10.91 -21.56 -11.89
C SER A 11 -10.67 -21.80 -10.39
N ARG A 12 -11.35 -21.03 -9.53
CA ARG A 12 -11.32 -21.19 -8.07
C ARG A 12 -11.63 -22.64 -7.60
N ALA A 13 -12.40 -23.40 -8.37
CA ALA A 13 -12.74 -24.79 -8.07
C ALA A 13 -11.62 -25.78 -8.42
N ASN A 14 -10.84 -25.50 -9.47
CA ASN A 14 -9.79 -26.38 -9.98
C ASN A 14 -8.39 -26.02 -9.43
N LEU A 15 -8.30 -24.95 -8.62
CA LEU A 15 -7.05 -24.44 -8.08
C LEU A 15 -6.28 -25.47 -7.24
N LEU A 16 -6.98 -26.22 -6.38
CA LEU A 16 -6.34 -27.23 -5.52
C LEU A 16 -5.65 -28.30 -6.35
N GLU A 17 -6.37 -28.84 -7.33
CA GLU A 17 -5.84 -29.83 -8.26
C GLU A 17 -4.61 -29.28 -8.98
N TYR A 18 -4.70 -28.06 -9.52
CA TYR A 18 -3.58 -27.42 -10.23
C TYR A 18 -2.33 -27.26 -9.35
N ILE A 19 -2.44 -26.73 -8.13
CA ILE A 19 -1.25 -26.48 -7.30
C ILE A 19 -0.58 -27.77 -6.81
N GLN A 20 -1.34 -28.86 -6.70
CA GLN A 20 -0.84 -30.18 -6.29
C GLN A 20 -0.33 -31.03 -7.47
N GLN A 21 -0.61 -30.62 -8.71
CA GLN A 21 -0.12 -31.34 -9.89
C GLN A 21 1.42 -31.45 -9.85
N PRO A 22 1.98 -32.65 -9.98
CA PRO A 22 3.42 -32.80 -10.11
C PRO A 22 3.94 -32.17 -11.41
N PHE A 23 5.26 -32.04 -11.51
CA PHE A 23 5.90 -31.59 -12.74
C PHE A 23 5.58 -32.54 -13.90
N ILE A 24 5.33 -31.99 -15.09
CA ILE A 24 5.06 -32.81 -16.30
C ILE A 24 6.23 -33.78 -16.56
N GLU A 25 7.45 -33.39 -16.20
CA GLU A 25 8.60 -34.28 -16.13
C GLU A 25 9.21 -34.22 -14.73
N PRO A 26 9.41 -35.37 -14.06
CA PRO A 26 10.09 -35.43 -12.77
C PRO A 26 11.47 -34.76 -12.82
N ILE A 27 11.82 -34.06 -11.75
CA ILE A 27 13.10 -33.37 -11.63
C ILE A 27 14.22 -34.39 -11.49
N ARG A 28 15.24 -34.28 -12.35
CA ARG A 28 16.41 -35.16 -12.30
C ARG A 28 17.27 -34.85 -11.08
N ILE A 29 17.52 -35.87 -10.26
CA ILE A 29 18.44 -35.82 -9.12
C ILE A 29 19.60 -36.78 -9.38
N HIS A 30 20.82 -36.35 -9.07
CA HIS A 30 21.99 -37.21 -9.24
C HIS A 30 21.86 -38.45 -8.33
N PRO A 31 22.17 -39.67 -8.79
CA PRO A 31 21.96 -40.90 -8.01
C PRO A 31 22.53 -40.85 -6.59
N THR A 32 23.73 -40.29 -6.41
CA THR A 32 24.34 -40.09 -5.09
C THR A 32 23.46 -39.29 -4.13
N ASN A 33 22.80 -38.24 -4.61
CA ASN A 33 21.91 -37.42 -3.79
C ASN A 33 20.55 -38.10 -3.62
N TYR A 34 20.03 -38.73 -4.67
CA TYR A 34 18.74 -39.43 -4.64
C TYR A 34 18.74 -40.53 -3.57
N ASN A 35 19.74 -41.40 -3.60
CA ASN A 35 19.86 -42.53 -2.69
C ASN A 35 20.17 -42.08 -1.25
N ARG A 36 20.96 -41.01 -1.10
CA ARG A 36 21.31 -40.46 0.22
C ARG A 36 20.13 -39.79 0.91
N TYR A 37 19.29 -39.08 0.17
CA TYR A 37 18.31 -38.16 0.74
C TYR A 37 16.85 -38.59 0.59
N PHE A 38 16.51 -39.45 -0.38
CA PHE A 38 15.11 -39.75 -0.73
C PHE A 38 14.77 -41.24 -0.73
N GLU A 39 15.51 -42.07 -1.48
CA GLU A 39 15.12 -43.46 -1.86
C GLU A 39 14.68 -44.34 -0.68
N SER A 40 15.32 -44.23 0.48
CA SER A 40 15.00 -45.03 1.68
C SER A 40 14.06 -44.35 2.68
N LYS A 41 13.65 -43.09 2.41
CA LYS A 41 12.92 -42.25 3.37
C LYS A 41 11.44 -42.08 3.04
N LEU A 42 11.04 -42.29 1.78
CA LEU A 42 9.66 -42.15 1.32
C LEU A 42 9.33 -43.26 0.32
N ASP A 43 8.03 -43.50 0.14
CA ASP A 43 7.54 -44.47 -0.83
C ASP A 43 7.94 -44.09 -2.26
N SER A 44 8.42 -45.07 -3.02
CA SER A 44 8.86 -44.87 -4.41
C SER A 44 7.75 -44.32 -5.31
N SER A 45 6.50 -44.78 -5.15
CA SER A 45 5.38 -44.29 -5.96
C SER A 45 5.03 -42.82 -5.68
N PHE A 46 5.38 -42.31 -4.49
CA PHE A 46 5.29 -40.89 -4.18
C PHE A 46 6.44 -40.11 -4.82
N LEU A 47 7.68 -40.57 -4.64
CA LEU A 47 8.87 -39.88 -5.15
C LEU A 47 8.90 -39.78 -6.67
N ASP A 48 8.49 -40.84 -7.37
CA ASP A 48 8.52 -40.93 -8.84
C ASP A 48 7.64 -39.87 -9.53
N LYS A 49 6.69 -39.29 -8.80
CA LYS A 49 5.87 -38.16 -9.27
C LYS A 49 6.69 -36.87 -9.38
N PHE A 50 7.70 -36.69 -8.54
CA PHE A 50 8.43 -35.43 -8.40
C PHE A 50 9.88 -35.53 -8.87
N PHE A 51 10.52 -36.68 -8.68
CA PHE A 51 11.94 -36.86 -8.87
C PHE A 51 12.25 -38.12 -9.67
N VAL A 52 13.37 -38.08 -10.40
CA VAL A 52 13.93 -39.24 -11.10
C VAL A 52 15.44 -39.27 -10.92
N SER A 53 16.00 -40.44 -10.61
CA SER A 53 17.45 -40.63 -10.50
C SER A 53 18.11 -40.60 -11.89
N SER A 54 19.06 -39.69 -12.10
CA SER A 54 19.71 -39.51 -13.41
C SER A 54 21.07 -38.84 -13.30
N LEU A 55 22.08 -39.38 -14.01
CA LEU A 55 23.42 -38.78 -14.12
C LEU A 55 23.42 -37.41 -14.83
N ASN A 56 22.41 -37.14 -15.66
CA ASN A 56 22.21 -35.85 -16.33
C ASN A 56 21.56 -34.77 -15.44
N ALA A 57 21.54 -34.97 -14.12
CA ALA A 57 21.00 -33.99 -13.17
C ALA A 57 21.88 -32.75 -13.07
N SER A 58 21.25 -31.57 -12.94
CA SER A 58 21.98 -30.30 -12.78
C SER A 58 22.49 -30.16 -11.35
N SER A 59 23.81 -30.16 -11.18
CA SER A 59 24.46 -29.91 -9.89
C SER A 59 24.15 -28.50 -9.35
N ARG A 60 24.09 -27.51 -10.25
CA ARG A 60 23.73 -26.13 -9.92
C ARG A 60 22.31 -26.02 -9.39
N PHE A 61 21.35 -26.64 -10.07
CA PHE A 61 19.95 -26.62 -9.65
C PHE A 61 19.76 -27.34 -8.31
N TRP A 62 20.51 -28.43 -8.11
CA TRP A 62 20.55 -29.12 -6.82
C TRP A 62 21.02 -28.18 -5.69
N SER A 63 22.17 -27.53 -5.86
CA SER A 63 22.75 -26.66 -4.82
C SER A 63 21.94 -25.39 -4.56
N GLU A 64 21.33 -24.80 -5.59
CA GLU A 64 20.61 -23.53 -5.47
C GLU A 64 19.16 -23.72 -4.98
N CYS A 65 18.48 -24.79 -5.42
CA CYS A 65 17.03 -24.94 -5.23
C CYS A 65 16.62 -26.20 -4.45
N LEU A 66 17.22 -27.37 -4.71
CA LEU A 66 16.69 -28.64 -4.20
C LEU A 66 17.25 -29.07 -2.84
N ILE A 67 18.50 -28.72 -2.52
CA ILE A 67 19.19 -29.19 -1.30
C ILE A 67 18.46 -28.84 0.00
N GLN A 68 17.63 -27.80 -0.02
CA GLN A 68 16.82 -27.36 1.12
C GLN A 68 15.65 -28.30 1.42
N ILE A 69 15.19 -29.08 0.43
CA ILE A 69 14.10 -30.04 0.60
C ILE A 69 14.53 -31.18 1.54
N PRO A 70 15.65 -31.89 1.36
CA PRO A 70 16.03 -32.94 2.28
C PRO A 70 16.76 -32.45 3.53
N CYS A 71 17.37 -31.26 3.49
CA CYS A 71 18.18 -30.70 4.57
C CYS A 71 17.63 -29.35 5.03
N PRO A 72 16.49 -29.33 5.77
CA PRO A 72 15.96 -28.07 6.26
C PRO A 72 16.91 -27.44 7.31
N PRO A 73 16.96 -26.09 7.40
CA PRO A 73 17.67 -25.40 8.47
C PRO A 73 17.12 -25.73 9.86
N GLU A 74 17.95 -25.55 10.89
CA GLU A 74 17.53 -25.60 12.29
C GLU A 74 16.57 -24.43 12.58
N PHE A 75 15.51 -24.70 13.34
CA PHE A 75 14.53 -23.72 13.79
C PHE A 75 14.50 -23.64 15.32
N GLY A 76 14.06 -22.50 15.85
CA GLY A 76 14.02 -22.19 17.28
C GLY A 76 12.59 -22.01 17.80
N SER A 77 12.45 -21.29 18.91
CA SER A 77 11.14 -21.02 19.55
C SER A 77 10.50 -19.69 19.12
N THR A 78 11.21 -18.89 18.33
CA THR A 78 10.78 -17.55 17.88
C THR A 78 10.39 -17.56 16.41
N GLU A 79 9.50 -16.66 16.00
CA GLU A 79 9.14 -16.43 14.59
C GLU A 79 10.39 -16.23 13.70
N ASP A 80 11.32 -15.36 14.13
CA ASP A 80 12.53 -15.04 13.38
C ASP A 80 13.40 -16.27 13.06
N SER A 81 13.37 -17.29 13.92
CA SER A 81 14.15 -18.51 13.74
C SER A 81 13.63 -19.39 12.58
N PHE A 82 12.40 -19.18 12.11
CA PHE A 82 11.80 -19.89 10.99
C PHE A 82 11.93 -19.14 9.65
N HIS A 83 12.35 -17.87 9.63
CA HIS A 83 12.42 -17.10 8.38
C HIS A 83 13.28 -17.76 7.29
N ALA A 84 14.47 -18.25 7.64
CA ALA A 84 15.33 -18.95 6.68
C ALA A 84 14.69 -20.23 6.14
N PHE A 85 13.89 -20.90 6.98
CA PHE A 85 13.17 -22.12 6.64
C PHE A 85 12.02 -21.86 5.68
N TRP A 86 11.15 -20.89 5.97
CA TRP A 86 10.06 -20.48 5.08
C TRP A 86 10.60 -19.91 3.76
N ASP A 87 11.66 -19.09 3.80
CA ASP A 87 12.28 -18.55 2.58
C ASP A 87 12.84 -19.67 1.68
N ALA A 88 13.42 -20.71 2.28
CA ALA A 88 13.98 -21.82 1.53
C ALA A 88 12.92 -22.68 0.84
N LEU A 89 11.76 -22.88 1.47
CA LEU A 89 10.74 -23.84 1.03
C LEU A 89 9.50 -23.22 0.36
N ILE A 90 9.28 -21.91 0.52
CA ILE A 90 8.13 -21.20 -0.05
C ILE A 90 8.60 -20.17 -1.08
N PHE A 91 9.46 -19.23 -0.67
CA PHE A 91 9.96 -18.17 -1.55
C PHE A 91 10.79 -18.71 -2.71
N LYS A 92 11.84 -19.50 -2.43
CA LYS A 92 12.76 -19.96 -3.47
C LYS A 92 12.05 -20.71 -4.60
N PRO A 93 11.12 -21.65 -4.34
CA PRO A 93 10.35 -22.29 -5.40
C PRO A 93 9.54 -21.31 -6.25
N ILE A 94 8.84 -20.35 -5.62
CA ILE A 94 8.11 -19.30 -6.35
C ILE A 94 9.07 -18.49 -7.24
N LYS A 95 10.24 -18.12 -6.71
CA LYS A 95 11.28 -17.36 -7.43
C LYS A 95 11.87 -18.15 -8.59
N THR A 96 12.07 -19.46 -8.43
CA THR A 96 12.55 -20.34 -9.48
C THR A 96 11.56 -20.39 -10.65
N ALA A 97 10.26 -20.42 -10.36
CA ALA A 97 9.21 -20.46 -11.38
C ALA A 97 8.90 -19.08 -12.00
N CYS A 98 9.04 -18.00 -11.23
CA CYS A 98 8.80 -16.63 -11.68
C CYS A 98 9.97 -15.70 -11.35
N PRO A 99 11.09 -15.77 -12.10
CA PRO A 99 12.32 -15.05 -11.76
C PRO A 99 12.20 -13.51 -11.78
N THR A 100 11.21 -12.96 -12.47
CA THR A 100 10.99 -11.51 -12.58
C THR A 100 10.36 -10.88 -11.34
N GLY A 101 9.82 -11.68 -10.42
CA GLY A 101 9.17 -11.17 -9.22
C GLY A 101 10.12 -10.59 -8.18
N ILE A 102 9.61 -9.63 -7.40
CA ILE A 102 10.32 -8.94 -6.32
C ILE A 102 9.79 -9.48 -4.99
N PHE A 103 10.69 -10.08 -4.22
CA PHE A 103 10.41 -10.54 -2.87
C PHE A 103 10.66 -9.42 -1.87
N LYS A 104 9.71 -9.21 -0.95
CA LYS A 104 9.82 -8.33 0.20
C LYS A 104 9.43 -9.12 1.45
N ARG A 105 10.29 -9.08 2.46
CA ARG A 105 10.02 -9.58 3.81
C ARG A 105 9.83 -8.38 4.74
N ASN A 106 8.79 -8.40 5.55
CA ASN A 106 8.59 -7.37 6.56
C ASN A 106 9.51 -7.66 7.74
N SER A 107 10.75 -7.20 7.69
CA SER A 107 11.67 -7.33 8.83
C SER A 107 11.13 -6.51 10.00
N ASN A 108 11.09 -7.09 11.20
CA ASN A 108 10.60 -6.56 12.48
C ASN A 108 11.22 -5.24 12.97
N ARG A 109 11.93 -4.48 12.13
CA ARG A 109 12.60 -3.23 12.45
C ARG A 109 11.66 -2.09 12.83
N HIS A 110 10.37 -2.18 12.52
CA HIS A 110 9.36 -1.16 12.82
C HIS A 110 8.04 -1.81 13.21
N THR A 111 7.73 -1.80 14.50
CA THR A 111 6.54 -2.48 15.08
C THR A 111 5.20 -2.07 14.46
N SER A 112 5.11 -0.89 13.85
CA SER A 112 3.91 -0.38 13.20
C SER A 112 3.72 -0.80 11.75
N THR A 113 4.79 -1.04 10.97
CA THR A 113 4.63 -1.59 9.61
C THR A 113 4.16 -3.03 9.64
N LYS A 114 4.35 -3.74 10.76
CA LYS A 114 3.78 -5.07 11.00
C LYS A 114 2.25 -5.09 10.83
N ARG A 115 1.55 -4.06 11.32
CA ARG A 115 0.07 -4.04 11.31
C ARG A 115 -0.53 -3.95 9.91
N PHE A 116 0.19 -3.40 8.94
CA PHE A 116 -0.39 -3.07 7.62
C PHE A 116 0.27 -3.79 6.45
N ARG A 117 1.36 -4.55 6.70
CA ARG A 117 2.04 -5.34 5.68
C ARG A 117 2.01 -6.81 6.06
N PRO A 118 1.90 -7.70 5.07
CA PRO A 118 2.15 -9.10 5.31
C PRO A 118 3.64 -9.35 5.53
N ASP A 119 3.95 -10.37 6.33
CA ASP A 119 5.32 -10.80 6.64
C ASP A 119 6.07 -11.19 5.37
N PHE A 120 5.35 -11.80 4.43
CA PHE A 120 5.81 -12.16 3.11
C PHE A 120 5.03 -11.43 2.01
N SER A 121 5.75 -10.90 1.01
CA SER A 121 5.17 -10.37 -0.23
C SER A 121 6.01 -10.74 -1.45
N TYR A 122 5.34 -11.19 -2.50
CA TYR A 122 5.93 -11.43 -3.82
C TYR A 122 5.21 -10.61 -4.89
N LEU A 123 5.94 -9.66 -5.48
CA LEU A 123 5.38 -8.65 -6.38
C LEU A 123 5.77 -8.89 -7.84
N ILE A 124 4.79 -8.83 -8.75
CA ILE A 124 4.99 -8.81 -10.20
C ILE A 124 4.51 -7.46 -10.74
N HIS A 125 5.39 -6.70 -11.40
CA HIS A 125 5.07 -5.38 -11.94
C HIS A 125 4.25 -4.52 -10.94
N HIS A 126 4.76 -4.44 -9.71
CA HIS A 126 4.21 -3.71 -8.56
C HIS A 126 2.92 -4.25 -7.92
N ALA A 127 2.37 -5.37 -8.37
CA ALA A 127 1.23 -6.05 -7.76
C ALA A 127 1.69 -7.21 -6.88
N CYS A 128 1.28 -7.23 -5.60
CA CYS A 128 1.56 -8.37 -4.71
C CYS A 128 0.59 -9.52 -5.01
N LEU A 129 1.02 -10.49 -5.81
CA LEU A 129 0.17 -11.63 -6.23
C LEU A 129 0.35 -12.86 -5.33
N THR A 130 1.35 -12.84 -4.45
CA THR A 130 1.48 -13.80 -3.36
C THR A 130 1.86 -13.08 -2.08
N ARG A 131 1.14 -13.36 -0.99
CA ARG A 131 1.41 -12.80 0.35
C ARG A 131 1.34 -13.88 1.42
N GLY A 132 1.95 -13.63 2.57
CA GLY A 132 1.85 -14.54 3.70
C GLY A 132 2.04 -13.89 5.05
N GLU A 133 1.43 -14.49 6.07
CA GLU A 133 1.57 -14.16 7.49
C GLU A 133 2.18 -15.34 8.23
N GLU A 134 3.14 -15.08 9.09
CA GLU A 134 4.00 -16.10 9.67
C GLU A 134 4.12 -15.90 11.17
N LYS A 135 3.81 -16.93 11.96
CA LYS A 135 3.93 -16.89 13.41
C LYS A 135 4.86 -17.97 13.93
N GLY A 136 5.58 -17.64 15.00
CA GLY A 136 6.33 -18.62 15.78
C GLY A 136 5.40 -19.66 16.44
N PRO A 137 5.95 -20.81 16.88
CA PRO A 137 5.17 -21.94 17.39
C PRO A 137 4.34 -21.61 18.64
N ASN A 138 4.76 -20.60 19.42
CA ASN A 138 4.13 -20.22 20.69
C ASN A 138 3.28 -18.94 20.59
N SER A 139 2.97 -18.46 19.39
CA SER A 139 2.09 -17.28 19.22
C SER A 139 0.63 -17.70 19.39
N ASP A 140 -0.19 -16.85 20.03
CA ASP A 140 -1.65 -17.01 20.09
C ASP A 140 -2.36 -16.28 18.91
N ASP A 141 -1.61 -15.55 18.09
CA ASP A 141 -2.16 -14.81 16.96
C ASP A 141 -2.66 -15.76 15.88
N ASN A 142 -3.74 -15.38 15.18
CA ASN A 142 -4.26 -16.14 14.06
C ASN A 142 -3.77 -15.53 12.73
N PRO A 143 -2.70 -16.07 12.10
CA PRO A 143 -2.14 -15.50 10.88
C PRO A 143 -3.12 -15.57 9.69
N ALA A 144 -4.08 -16.50 9.69
CA ALA A 144 -5.08 -16.59 8.63
C ALA A 144 -6.08 -15.43 8.66
N VAL A 145 -6.45 -14.96 9.85
CA VAL A 145 -7.30 -13.77 10.03
C VAL A 145 -6.52 -12.50 9.68
N GLU A 146 -5.27 -12.43 10.15
CA GLU A 146 -4.36 -11.31 9.86
C GLU A 146 -4.18 -11.12 8.34
N LEU A 147 -3.97 -12.21 7.60
CA LEU A 147 -3.79 -12.23 6.15
C LEU A 147 -4.97 -11.59 5.39
N VAL A 148 -6.21 -11.79 5.88
CA VAL A 148 -7.42 -11.21 5.29
C VAL A 148 -7.61 -9.77 5.75
N SER A 149 -7.49 -9.51 7.05
CA SER A 149 -7.74 -8.18 7.63
C SER A 149 -6.79 -7.10 7.13
N LYS A 150 -5.55 -7.47 6.78
CA LYS A 150 -4.55 -6.57 6.18
C LYS A 150 -4.73 -6.32 4.69
N LEU A 151 -5.67 -7.01 4.04
CA LEU A 151 -5.88 -6.92 2.59
C LEU A 151 -7.11 -6.06 2.29
N THR A 152 -6.90 -4.98 1.56
CA THR A 152 -7.93 -4.28 0.79
C THR A 152 -7.83 -4.67 -0.67
N TRP A 153 -8.97 -5.01 -1.28
CA TRP A 153 -8.97 -5.48 -2.67
C TRP A 153 -8.78 -4.32 -3.66
N THR A 154 -7.61 -4.29 -4.30
CA THR A 154 -7.25 -3.30 -5.34
C THR A 154 -6.95 -3.97 -6.69
N TYR A 155 -7.21 -5.27 -6.81
CA TYR A 155 -6.79 -6.10 -7.95
C TYR A 155 -7.80 -6.09 -9.10
N GLY A 156 -8.80 -5.21 -9.07
CA GLY A 156 -9.87 -5.16 -10.05
C GLY A 156 -10.59 -6.51 -10.16
N ASP A 157 -10.78 -6.98 -11.39
CA ASP A 157 -11.45 -8.25 -11.72
C ASP A 157 -10.53 -9.48 -11.64
N CYS A 158 -9.34 -9.35 -11.05
CA CYS A 158 -8.47 -10.48 -10.81
C CYS A 158 -9.26 -11.61 -10.11
N PRO A 159 -9.21 -12.86 -10.57
CA PRO A 159 -10.08 -13.91 -10.02
C PRO A 159 -9.69 -14.30 -8.59
N TYR A 160 -8.40 -14.18 -8.25
CA TYR A 160 -7.84 -14.42 -6.92
C TYR A 160 -6.36 -14.02 -6.89
N ILE A 161 -5.82 -13.82 -5.70
CA ILE A 161 -4.37 -13.81 -5.45
C ILE A 161 -3.99 -14.95 -4.50
N PHE A 162 -2.72 -15.34 -4.51
CA PHE A 162 -2.24 -16.40 -3.63
C PHE A 162 -1.91 -15.89 -2.23
N GLY A 163 -2.22 -16.72 -1.24
CA GLY A 163 -1.88 -16.50 0.15
C GLY A 163 -1.24 -17.75 0.76
N TYR A 164 -0.47 -17.58 1.81
CA TYR A 164 -0.24 -18.64 2.77
C TYR A 164 -0.23 -18.07 4.19
N TYR A 165 -0.42 -18.93 5.17
CA TYR A 165 -0.13 -18.59 6.54
C TYR A 165 0.62 -19.74 7.21
N ALA A 166 1.51 -19.39 8.12
CA ALA A 166 2.39 -20.34 8.78
C ALA A 166 2.32 -20.21 10.30
N HIS A 167 2.38 -21.35 10.97
CA HIS A 167 2.57 -21.46 12.42
C HIS A 167 3.70 -22.45 12.67
N GLY A 168 4.92 -21.93 12.91
CA GLY A 168 6.13 -22.74 12.94
C GLY A 168 6.31 -23.56 11.66
N THR A 169 6.28 -24.90 11.78
CA THR A 169 6.47 -25.83 10.64
C THR A 169 5.20 -26.12 9.85
N MET A 170 4.01 -25.73 10.35
CA MET A 170 2.74 -25.95 9.66
C MET A 170 2.44 -24.78 8.73
N VAL A 171 2.34 -25.04 7.43
CA VAL A 171 2.08 -24.02 6.41
C VAL A 171 0.82 -24.35 5.65
N THR A 172 -0.15 -23.44 5.63
CA THR A 172 -1.38 -23.61 4.84
C THR A 172 -1.39 -22.60 3.70
N TYR A 173 -1.45 -23.13 2.47
CA TYR A 173 -1.64 -22.38 1.25
C TYR A 173 -3.12 -22.13 1.00
N CYS A 174 -3.44 -20.93 0.56
CA CYS A 174 -4.80 -20.48 0.30
C CYS A 174 -4.84 -19.54 -0.90
N TYR A 175 -6.04 -19.15 -1.29
CA TYR A 175 -6.24 -18.02 -2.18
C TYR A 175 -7.18 -17.00 -1.54
N LEU A 176 -6.98 -15.75 -1.91
CA LEU A 176 -7.76 -14.60 -1.48
C LEU A 176 -8.54 -14.09 -2.69
N TYR A 177 -9.80 -13.76 -2.50
CA TYR A 177 -10.70 -13.29 -3.56
C TYR A 177 -11.68 -12.25 -3.02
N PHE A 178 -12.27 -11.46 -3.90
CA PHE A 178 -13.25 -10.45 -3.54
C PHE A 178 -14.64 -10.86 -4.01
N GLU A 179 -15.59 -10.85 -3.09
CA GLU A 179 -16.98 -11.24 -3.34
C GLU A 179 -17.86 -10.59 -2.27
N GLU A 180 -19.05 -10.13 -2.64
CA GLU A 180 -19.98 -9.48 -1.70
C GLU A 180 -19.36 -8.27 -0.97
N ASN A 181 -18.56 -7.48 -1.70
CA ASN A 181 -17.82 -6.31 -1.17
C ASN A 181 -16.85 -6.63 -0.03
N GLN A 182 -16.40 -7.88 0.09
CA GLN A 182 -15.47 -8.31 1.13
C GLN A 182 -14.35 -9.18 0.56
N VAL A 183 -13.17 -9.07 1.18
CA VAL A 183 -12.08 -10.00 0.94
C VAL A 183 -12.37 -11.29 1.68
N LYS A 184 -12.38 -12.39 0.95
CA LYS A 184 -12.56 -13.74 1.47
C LYS A 184 -11.31 -14.57 1.21
N ARG A 185 -11.13 -15.60 2.03
CA ARG A 185 -10.04 -16.58 1.93
C ARG A 185 -10.62 -17.98 1.78
N LYS A 186 -9.97 -18.82 0.98
CA LYS A 186 -10.25 -20.27 0.97
C LYS A 186 -8.94 -21.05 0.99
N ASP A 187 -8.86 -22.01 1.91
CA ASP A 187 -7.70 -22.90 2.03
C ASP A 187 -7.67 -23.93 0.92
N LEU A 188 -6.45 -24.23 0.49
CA LEU A 188 -6.16 -25.20 -0.56
C LEU A 188 -5.47 -26.42 0.05
N ALA A 189 -4.30 -26.24 0.65
CA ALA A 189 -3.48 -27.35 1.14
C ALA A 189 -2.64 -26.95 2.35
N THR A 190 -2.47 -27.88 3.30
CA THR A 190 -1.58 -27.71 4.44
C THR A 190 -0.41 -28.67 4.33
N CYS A 191 0.80 -28.16 4.46
CA CYS A 191 2.05 -28.92 4.45
C CYS A 191 2.71 -28.84 5.83
N LEU A 192 3.11 -30.00 6.37
CA LEU A 192 3.95 -30.09 7.56
C LEU A 192 5.41 -30.12 7.14
N LEU A 193 6.08 -28.97 7.22
CA LEU A 193 7.45 -28.83 6.72
C LEU A 193 8.49 -29.59 7.56
N GLU A 194 8.13 -30.13 8.72
CA GLU A 194 8.98 -31.04 9.49
C GLU A 194 9.19 -32.39 8.78
N THR A 195 8.22 -32.80 7.96
CA THR A 195 8.25 -34.06 7.19
C THR A 195 8.88 -33.86 5.82
N LEU A 196 9.55 -34.89 5.28
CA LEU A 196 10.18 -34.80 3.96
C LEU A 196 9.13 -34.64 2.84
N ASP A 197 8.03 -35.37 2.91
CA ASP A 197 6.93 -35.31 1.94
C ASP A 197 6.24 -33.94 1.99
N GLY A 198 6.00 -33.38 3.18
CA GLY A 198 5.46 -32.02 3.32
C GLY A 198 6.36 -30.95 2.68
N ARG A 199 7.69 -31.09 2.79
CA ARG A 199 8.63 -30.18 2.11
C ARG A 199 8.63 -30.35 0.59
N ILE A 200 8.50 -31.58 0.09
CA ILE A 200 8.36 -31.85 -1.35
C ILE A 200 7.08 -31.22 -1.88
N GLN A 201 5.97 -31.38 -1.17
CA GLN A 201 4.69 -30.78 -1.53
C GLN A 201 4.75 -29.24 -1.53
N ALA A 202 5.31 -28.63 -0.49
CA ALA A 202 5.48 -27.18 -0.41
C ALA A 202 6.33 -26.64 -1.58
N PHE A 203 7.42 -27.33 -1.92
CA PHE A 203 8.24 -26.98 -3.09
C PHE A 203 7.43 -27.05 -4.38
N ASN A 204 6.64 -28.10 -4.59
CA ASN A 204 5.81 -28.27 -5.78
C ASN A 204 4.74 -27.17 -5.88
N ILE A 205 4.03 -26.91 -4.78
CA ILE A 205 3.01 -25.85 -4.70
C ILE A 205 3.63 -24.49 -5.03
N GLY A 206 4.79 -24.16 -4.46
CA GLY A 206 5.48 -22.90 -4.73
C GLY A 206 5.87 -22.74 -6.20
N ILE A 207 6.35 -23.79 -6.86
CA ILE A 207 6.62 -23.75 -8.32
C ILE A 207 5.32 -23.49 -9.10
N ASN A 208 4.24 -24.22 -8.79
CA ASN A 208 2.98 -24.08 -9.50
C ASN A 208 2.32 -22.71 -9.30
N ILE A 209 2.40 -22.15 -8.09
CA ILE A 209 2.01 -20.76 -7.80
C ILE A 209 2.82 -19.80 -8.65
N GLY A 210 4.16 -19.92 -8.66
CA GLY A 210 5.03 -19.04 -9.42
C GLY A 210 4.69 -18.99 -10.91
N ARG A 211 4.33 -20.13 -11.51
CA ARG A 211 3.91 -20.22 -12.93
C ARG A 211 2.63 -19.47 -13.25
N LEU A 212 1.76 -19.21 -12.27
CA LEU A 212 0.50 -18.50 -12.46
C LEU A 212 0.61 -16.98 -12.25
N LEU A 213 1.73 -16.47 -11.71
CA LEU A 213 1.81 -15.07 -11.33
C LEU A 213 1.82 -14.11 -12.52
N ILE A 214 2.46 -14.49 -13.64
CA ILE A 214 2.45 -13.66 -14.87
C ILE A 214 1.05 -13.62 -15.50
N PRO A 215 0.36 -14.76 -15.74
CA PRO A 215 -1.02 -14.75 -16.21
C PRO A 215 -1.96 -13.97 -15.29
N LEU A 216 -1.87 -14.16 -13.97
CA LEU A 216 -2.67 -13.37 -13.02
C LEU A 216 -2.39 -11.88 -13.15
N ARG A 217 -1.13 -11.47 -13.31
CA ARG A 217 -0.78 -10.05 -13.50
C ARG A 217 -1.44 -9.44 -14.73
N GLN A 218 -1.64 -10.22 -15.80
CA GLN A 218 -2.28 -9.75 -17.03
C GLN A 218 -3.79 -9.48 -16.86
N THR A 219 -4.42 -9.97 -15.78
CA THR A 219 -5.83 -9.68 -15.46
C THR A 219 -6.02 -8.34 -14.74
N LEU A 220 -4.95 -7.74 -14.22
CA LEU A 220 -5.02 -6.47 -13.49
C LEU A 220 -5.12 -5.29 -14.47
N PRO A 221 -5.78 -4.19 -14.09
CA PRO A 221 -5.81 -2.96 -14.88
C PRO A 221 -4.41 -2.44 -15.23
N ASP A 222 -4.24 -1.82 -16.40
CA ASP A 222 -2.97 -1.20 -16.80
C ASP A 222 -2.53 -0.10 -15.83
N ALA A 223 -3.49 0.65 -15.29
CA ALA A 223 -3.28 1.68 -14.26
C ALA A 223 -3.27 1.10 -12.83
N PHE A 224 -2.63 -0.06 -12.62
CA PHE A 224 -2.57 -0.68 -11.29
C PHE A 224 -1.77 0.17 -10.29
N VAL A 225 -2.40 0.49 -9.15
CA VAL A 225 -1.78 1.26 -8.07
C VAL A 225 -0.69 0.40 -7.43
N HIS A 226 0.56 0.87 -7.50
CA HIS A 226 1.69 0.11 -6.98
C HIS A 226 1.55 -0.13 -5.47
N GLU A 227 1.85 -1.35 -5.03
CA GLU A 227 1.85 -1.69 -3.62
C GLU A 227 3.20 -1.42 -2.94
N PHE A 228 3.15 -0.90 -1.71
CA PHE A 228 4.31 -0.66 -0.86
C PHE A 228 5.36 0.26 -1.50
N ILE A 229 4.90 1.39 -2.08
CA ILE A 229 5.80 2.41 -2.64
C ILE A 229 6.45 3.16 -1.48
N ILE A 230 7.77 3.28 -1.50
CA ILE A 230 8.50 4.20 -0.64
C ILE A 230 8.96 5.37 -1.51
N LEU A 231 8.44 6.55 -1.21
CA LEU A 231 8.84 7.83 -1.80
C LEU A 231 9.86 8.48 -0.88
N HIS A 232 11.05 8.72 -1.42
CA HIS A 232 12.08 9.50 -0.73
C HIS A 232 11.89 10.98 -1.11
N ARG A 233 11.80 11.86 -0.11
CA ARG A 233 11.78 13.31 -0.31
C ARG A 233 13.17 13.89 -0.07
N SER A 234 13.47 14.99 -0.77
CA SER A 234 14.73 15.74 -0.63
C SER A 234 14.98 16.23 0.81
N SER A 235 13.94 16.35 1.62
CA SER A 235 14.01 16.71 3.05
C SER A 235 14.43 15.55 3.98
N GLY A 236 14.75 14.37 3.45
CA GLY A 236 15.05 13.17 4.24
C GLY A 236 13.80 12.45 4.79
N LYS A 237 12.59 12.99 4.57
CA LYS A 237 11.33 12.32 4.91
C LYS A 237 11.09 11.16 3.95
N THR A 238 10.61 10.03 4.48
CA THR A 238 10.15 8.90 3.66
C THR A 238 8.65 8.75 3.81
N ILE A 239 7.97 8.62 2.67
CA ILE A 239 6.52 8.40 2.61
C ILE A 239 6.31 7.01 2.05
N GLU A 240 5.63 6.18 2.80
CA GLU A 240 5.33 4.81 2.45
C GLU A 240 3.83 4.69 2.18
N LEU A 241 3.48 4.42 0.93
CA LEU A 241 2.09 4.26 0.50
C LEU A 241 1.67 2.81 0.69
N LEU A 242 0.74 2.59 1.62
CA LEU A 242 0.08 1.30 1.84
C LEU A 242 -1.16 1.19 0.95
N GLN A 243 -2.03 0.19 1.17
CA GLN A 243 -3.25 0.04 0.38
C GLN A 243 -4.29 1.12 0.72
N THR A 244 -4.56 1.36 2.01
CA THR A 244 -5.57 2.32 2.50
C THR A 244 -5.01 3.49 3.27
N SER A 245 -3.74 3.40 3.70
CA SER A 245 -3.11 4.39 4.57
C SER A 245 -1.76 4.83 4.01
N VAL A 246 -1.21 5.88 4.61
CA VAL A 246 0.09 6.45 4.27
C VAL A 246 0.92 6.55 5.55
N ILE A 247 2.11 5.96 5.57
CA ILE A 247 3.05 6.13 6.68
C ILE A 247 4.06 7.20 6.28
N LYS A 248 4.21 8.24 7.10
CA LYS A 248 5.24 9.28 6.93
C LYS A 248 6.23 9.20 8.07
N ARG A 249 7.52 9.09 7.73
CA ARG A 249 8.61 9.06 8.70
C ARG A 249 9.26 10.42 8.81
N TYR A 250 9.49 10.82 10.05
CA TYR A 250 9.99 12.14 10.43
C TYR A 250 11.38 12.03 11.05
N TYR A 251 12.13 13.13 10.97
CA TYR A 251 13.47 13.22 11.58
C TYR A 251 13.40 13.34 13.11
N SER A 252 12.36 13.96 13.64
CA SER A 252 12.21 14.23 15.08
C SER A 252 10.82 13.89 15.59
N ALA A 253 10.77 13.37 16.83
CA ALA A 253 9.53 13.12 17.56
C ALA A 253 8.70 14.40 17.73
N GLY A 254 9.35 15.55 17.93
CA GLY A 254 8.66 16.85 18.07
C GLY A 254 7.83 17.24 16.84
N SER A 255 8.22 16.81 15.63
CA SER A 255 7.41 17.04 14.42
C SER A 255 6.08 16.26 14.48
N VAL A 256 6.14 15.02 14.98
CA VAL A 256 4.97 14.14 15.11
C VAL A 256 4.05 14.63 16.25
N GLU A 257 4.61 15.09 17.38
CA GLU A 257 3.80 15.65 18.49
C GLU A 257 3.06 16.94 18.09
N LYS A 258 3.70 17.80 17.28
CA LYS A 258 3.03 18.97 16.71
C LYS A 258 1.83 18.56 15.86
N LEU A 259 2.00 17.59 14.95
CA LEU A 259 0.93 17.06 14.11
C LEU A 259 -0.19 16.46 14.97
N LYS A 260 0.15 15.64 15.96
CA LYS A 260 -0.81 15.01 16.87
C LYS A 260 -1.71 16.03 17.57
N THR A 261 -1.17 17.19 17.93
CA THR A 261 -1.94 18.28 18.53
C THR A 261 -2.94 18.87 17.52
N LEU A 262 -2.47 19.22 16.32
CA LEU A 262 -3.30 19.80 15.26
C LEU A 262 -4.43 18.85 14.82
N TYR A 263 -4.11 17.58 14.55
CA TYR A 263 -5.10 16.60 14.11
C TYR A 263 -6.16 16.32 15.18
N ARG A 264 -5.81 16.37 16.48
CA ARG A 264 -6.79 16.25 17.56
C ARG A 264 -7.80 17.41 17.55
N GLU A 265 -7.35 18.64 17.30
CA GLU A 265 -8.24 19.80 17.19
C GLU A 265 -9.17 19.69 15.97
N MET A 266 -8.64 19.23 14.84
CA MET A 266 -9.41 18.97 13.62
C MET A 266 -10.46 17.87 13.81
N GLU A 267 -10.11 16.78 14.48
CA GLU A 267 -11.01 15.67 14.79
C GLU A 267 -12.12 16.09 15.75
N ASN A 268 -11.78 16.78 16.83
CA ASN A 268 -12.76 17.32 17.79
C ASN A 268 -13.80 18.25 17.13
N SER A 269 -13.41 18.88 16.03
CA SER A 269 -14.23 19.85 15.29
C SER A 269 -14.86 19.25 14.04
N ASN A 270 -14.68 17.94 13.79
CA ASN A 270 -15.17 17.21 12.63
C ASN A 270 -14.84 17.91 11.29
N VAL A 271 -13.60 18.39 11.14
CA VAL A 271 -13.16 19.02 9.89
C VAL A 271 -13.31 18.03 8.72
N PRO A 272 -14.11 18.35 7.69
CA PRO A 272 -14.33 17.46 6.56
C PRO A 272 -13.25 17.60 5.48
N PHE A 273 -13.17 16.63 4.57
CA PHE A 273 -12.29 16.65 3.40
C PHE A 273 -10.81 16.89 3.73
N ILE A 274 -10.34 16.25 4.80
CA ILE A 274 -8.93 16.14 5.17
C ILE A 274 -8.56 14.65 5.34
N ASP A 275 -7.27 14.33 5.41
CA ASP A 275 -6.83 13.08 6.00
C ASP A 275 -6.96 13.10 7.54
N HIS A 276 -6.81 11.93 8.14
CA HIS A 276 -6.91 11.65 9.55
C HIS A 276 -5.61 11.02 10.04
N LEU A 277 -5.25 11.29 11.28
CA LEU A 277 -4.08 10.71 11.93
C LEU A 277 -4.50 9.47 12.73
N ASP A 278 -4.27 8.30 12.17
CA ASP A 278 -4.70 7.02 12.75
C ASP A 278 -3.81 6.58 13.91
N ASP A 279 -2.48 6.74 13.76
CA ASP A 279 -1.50 6.27 14.75
C ASP A 279 -0.18 7.05 14.65
N THR A 280 0.60 7.06 15.73
CA THR A 280 1.89 7.74 15.83
C THR A 280 2.88 6.93 16.64
N ASN A 281 4.17 7.11 16.35
CA ASN A 281 5.24 6.66 17.23
C ASN A 281 6.29 7.76 17.37
N THR A 282 6.57 8.08 18.62
CA THR A 282 7.54 9.10 19.05
C THR A 282 8.61 8.53 19.99
N THR A 283 8.73 7.20 20.06
CA THR A 283 9.73 6.51 20.88
C THR A 283 11.15 6.82 20.39
N GLU A 284 12.07 7.10 21.33
CA GLU A 284 13.45 7.49 21.01
C GLU A 284 14.28 6.38 20.34
N THR A 285 13.85 5.12 20.47
CA THR A 285 14.56 3.93 19.96
C THR A 285 14.24 3.59 18.51
N GLU A 286 13.16 4.14 17.94
CA GLU A 286 12.72 3.90 16.57
C GLU A 286 12.63 5.22 15.78
N THR A 287 12.67 5.15 14.45
CA THR A 287 12.42 6.34 13.60
C THR A 287 10.98 6.82 13.81
N PRO A 288 10.75 8.08 14.23
CA PRO A 288 9.40 8.60 14.45
C PRO A 288 8.55 8.55 13.19
N PHE A 289 7.28 8.18 13.33
CA PHE A 289 6.35 8.14 12.21
C PHE A 289 4.93 8.52 12.60
N ALA A 290 4.14 8.85 11.59
CA ALA A 290 2.70 9.04 11.68
C ALA A 290 2.02 8.26 10.55
N ILE A 291 0.83 7.73 10.84
CA ILE A 291 0.00 6.95 9.91
C ILE A 291 -1.25 7.74 9.60
N PHE A 292 -1.53 7.93 8.32
CA PHE A 292 -2.65 8.73 7.85
C PHE A 292 -3.62 7.93 7.00
N SER A 293 -4.91 8.22 7.10
CA SER A 293 -5.96 7.69 6.23
C SER A 293 -6.98 8.78 5.86
N PRO A 294 -7.71 8.65 4.74
CA PRO A 294 -7.55 7.64 3.71
C PRO A 294 -6.40 7.96 2.75
N LYS A 295 -5.88 6.93 2.09
CA LYS A 295 -4.99 7.10 0.94
C LYS A 295 -5.78 7.60 -0.26
N GLY A 296 -5.34 8.73 -0.83
CA GLY A 296 -5.88 9.27 -2.08
C GLY A 296 -4.98 9.01 -3.28
N VAL A 297 -5.46 9.42 -4.45
CA VAL A 297 -4.67 9.48 -5.69
C VAL A 297 -4.37 10.92 -6.11
N ARG A 298 -3.19 11.15 -6.65
CA ARG A 298 -2.87 12.43 -7.29
C ARG A 298 -3.67 12.55 -8.57
N HIS A 299 -4.66 13.44 -8.57
CA HIS A 299 -5.49 13.68 -9.73
C HIS A 299 -5.93 15.14 -9.75
N LYS A 300 -5.25 15.94 -10.57
CA LYS A 300 -5.68 17.33 -10.84
C LYS A 300 -6.98 17.30 -11.64
N PRO A 301 -7.94 18.20 -11.37
CA PRO A 301 -9.17 18.29 -12.16
C PRO A 301 -8.89 18.45 -13.64
N THR A 302 -9.68 17.76 -14.46
CA THR A 302 -9.56 17.75 -15.93
C THR A 302 -10.79 18.31 -16.64
N SER A 303 -11.86 18.61 -15.90
CA SER A 303 -13.06 19.28 -16.41
C SER A 303 -13.51 20.42 -15.49
N LYS A 304 -14.41 21.27 -15.99
CA LYS A 304 -15.05 22.35 -15.21
C LYS A 304 -15.77 21.79 -13.99
N GLU A 305 -16.51 20.70 -14.16
CA GLU A 305 -17.25 20.03 -13.10
C GLU A 305 -16.31 19.54 -12.00
N GLN A 306 -15.23 18.83 -12.37
CA GLN A 306 -14.24 18.35 -11.41
C GLN A 306 -13.56 19.51 -10.68
N LEU A 307 -13.25 20.61 -11.38
CA LEU A 307 -12.62 21.79 -10.76
C LEU A 307 -13.55 22.40 -9.71
N VAL A 308 -14.82 22.61 -10.05
CA VAL A 308 -15.83 23.14 -9.13
C VAL A 308 -16.01 22.23 -7.90
N LYS A 309 -16.11 20.90 -8.10
CA LYS A 309 -16.22 19.93 -7.00
C LYS A 309 -14.98 19.93 -6.10
N ALA A 310 -13.78 19.96 -6.69
CA ALA A 310 -12.54 20.00 -5.94
C ALA A 310 -12.44 21.28 -5.10
N LEU A 311 -12.75 22.44 -5.69
CA LEU A 311 -12.77 23.72 -4.99
C LEU A 311 -13.80 23.72 -3.85
N HIS A 312 -14.99 23.16 -4.06
CA HIS A 312 -15.99 23.02 -3.00
C HIS A 312 -15.46 22.20 -1.82
N CYS A 313 -14.83 21.04 -2.08
CA CYS A 313 -14.25 20.21 -1.01
C CYS A 313 -13.16 20.96 -0.24
N VAL A 314 -12.21 21.57 -0.96
CA VAL A 314 -11.10 22.35 -0.37
C VAL A 314 -11.63 23.53 0.46
N LEU A 315 -12.57 24.30 -0.06
CA LEU A 315 -13.14 25.46 0.65
C LEU A 315 -13.97 25.05 1.86
N THR A 316 -14.64 23.89 1.81
CA THR A 316 -15.37 23.35 2.97
C THR A 316 -14.42 22.93 4.09
N ALA A 317 -13.29 22.29 3.75
CA ALA A 317 -12.23 21.99 4.70
C ALA A 317 -11.62 23.27 5.29
N LEU A 318 -11.21 24.22 4.44
CA LEU A 318 -10.60 25.48 4.87
C LEU A 318 -11.54 26.31 5.75
N LYS A 319 -12.83 26.40 5.42
CA LYS A 319 -13.83 27.06 6.29
C LYS A 319 -13.75 26.49 7.72
N SER A 320 -13.79 25.17 7.85
CA SER A 320 -13.80 24.50 9.15
C SER A 320 -12.46 24.64 9.88
N LEU A 321 -11.34 24.59 9.16
CA LEU A 321 -10.00 24.84 9.71
C LEU A 321 -9.86 26.27 10.22
N HIS A 322 -10.32 27.26 9.45
CA HIS A 322 -10.22 28.67 9.80
C HIS A 322 -11.13 29.03 10.97
N GLU A 323 -12.30 28.38 11.11
CA GLU A 323 -13.19 28.54 12.27
C GLU A 323 -12.55 28.09 13.60
N ILE A 324 -11.62 27.14 13.55
CA ILE A 324 -10.83 26.69 14.72
C ILE A 324 -9.45 27.35 14.80
N GLY A 325 -9.20 28.34 13.95
CA GLY A 325 -7.96 29.11 13.97
C GLY A 325 -6.74 28.36 13.45
N ILE A 326 -6.90 27.34 12.59
CA ILE A 326 -5.79 26.62 11.94
C ILE A 326 -5.67 27.04 10.47
N MET A 327 -4.46 27.33 10.02
CA MET A 327 -4.13 27.54 8.60
C MET A 327 -3.20 26.45 8.06
N HIS A 328 -3.36 26.08 6.79
CA HIS A 328 -2.63 24.98 6.15
C HIS A 328 -1.22 25.39 5.69
N ARG A 329 -1.08 26.58 5.11
CA ARG A 329 0.18 27.22 4.66
C ARG A 329 0.93 26.61 3.47
N ASP A 330 0.75 25.34 3.13
CA ASP A 330 1.30 24.73 1.89
C ASP A 330 0.18 24.14 1.00
N LEU A 331 -0.90 24.90 0.77
CA LEU A 331 -2.01 24.41 -0.07
C LEU A 331 -1.66 24.50 -1.56
N ARG A 332 -1.66 23.36 -2.24
CA ARG A 332 -1.27 23.19 -3.66
C ARG A 332 -1.75 21.85 -4.19
N TRP A 333 -1.79 21.66 -5.51
CA TRP A 333 -2.29 20.42 -6.12
C TRP A 333 -1.52 19.15 -5.71
N ASP A 334 -0.29 19.26 -5.23
CA ASP A 334 0.46 18.12 -4.67
C ASP A 334 -0.12 17.62 -3.32
N ASN A 335 -0.80 18.52 -2.60
CA ASN A 335 -1.38 18.33 -1.26
C ASN A 335 -2.92 18.31 -1.30
N VAL A 336 -3.52 18.17 -2.49
CA VAL A 336 -4.95 17.95 -2.69
C VAL A 336 -5.13 16.66 -3.47
N LEU A 337 -5.59 15.60 -2.81
CA LEU A 337 -5.76 14.29 -3.41
C LEU A 337 -7.24 14.04 -3.75
N LYS A 338 -7.48 13.14 -4.70
CA LYS A 338 -8.81 12.62 -4.99
C LYS A 338 -9.05 11.34 -4.19
N PHE A 339 -10.25 11.18 -3.64
CA PHE A 339 -10.68 9.90 -3.09
C PHE A 339 -10.66 8.82 -4.18
N ILE A 340 -10.31 7.59 -3.83
CA ILE A 340 -10.18 6.49 -4.81
C ILE A 340 -11.55 6.07 -5.35
N ASP A 341 -12.56 6.10 -4.50
CA ASP A 341 -13.90 5.57 -4.71
C ASP A 341 -14.96 6.65 -4.96
N GLN A 342 -14.58 7.93 -4.95
CA GLN A 342 -15.50 9.06 -5.04
C GLN A 342 -14.98 10.15 -5.97
N ASP A 343 -15.88 10.90 -6.61
CA ASP A 343 -15.54 12.10 -7.39
C ASP A 343 -15.38 13.34 -6.48
N LYS A 344 -14.60 13.18 -5.40
CA LYS A 344 -14.36 14.18 -4.36
C LYS A 344 -12.86 14.31 -4.08
N TRP A 345 -12.46 15.44 -3.49
CA TRP A 345 -11.07 15.74 -3.14
C TRP A 345 -10.93 16.04 -1.64
N PHE A 346 -9.72 15.90 -1.13
CA PHE A 346 -9.38 16.22 0.26
C PHE A 346 -7.96 16.76 0.37
N ILE A 347 -7.73 17.55 1.42
CA ILE A 347 -6.44 18.18 1.73
C ILE A 347 -5.60 17.21 2.57
N ILE A 348 -4.29 17.15 2.29
CA ILE A 348 -3.32 16.36 3.05
C ILE A 348 -2.09 17.22 3.38
N ASP A 349 -1.17 16.66 4.18
CA ASP A 349 0.15 17.24 4.47
C ASP A 349 0.14 18.54 5.29
N PHE A 350 -0.40 18.44 6.51
CA PHE A 350 -0.45 19.51 7.51
C PHE A 350 0.88 19.76 8.25
N ASP A 351 2.03 19.35 7.71
CA ASP A 351 3.34 19.55 8.37
C ASP A 351 3.65 21.04 8.61
N ASP A 352 3.31 21.86 7.62
CA ASP A 352 3.46 23.30 7.65
C ASP A 352 2.27 24.01 8.29
N ALA A 353 1.21 23.32 8.69
CA ALA A 353 0.05 23.96 9.32
C ALA A 353 0.39 24.54 10.71
N CYS A 354 -0.34 25.58 11.12
CA CYS A 354 -0.24 26.18 12.45
C CYS A 354 -1.46 27.05 12.78
N HIS A 355 -1.52 27.53 14.02
CA HIS A 355 -2.55 28.47 14.43
C HIS A 355 -2.36 29.86 13.81
N THR A 356 -3.47 30.54 13.52
CA THR A 356 -3.52 31.94 13.07
C THR A 356 -3.78 32.88 14.27
N PRO A 357 -3.14 34.08 14.33
CA PRO A 357 -2.06 34.54 13.46
C PRO A 357 -0.72 33.88 13.82
N SER A 358 0.17 33.74 12.84
CA SER A 358 1.54 33.23 13.07
C SER A 358 2.57 34.35 12.97
N SER A 359 3.38 34.50 14.02
CA SER A 359 4.56 35.37 14.01
C SER A 359 5.77 34.76 13.27
N THR A 360 5.70 33.48 12.89
CA THR A 360 6.82 32.73 12.32
C THR A 360 6.70 32.63 10.79
N PRO A 361 7.56 33.32 10.01
CA PRO A 361 7.59 33.19 8.56
C PRO A 361 7.98 31.77 8.12
N ASN A 362 7.50 31.35 6.95
CA ASN A 362 7.93 30.07 6.36
C ASN A 362 8.89 30.29 5.19
N THR A 363 10.19 30.43 5.49
CA THR A 363 11.23 30.74 4.49
C THR A 363 11.71 29.53 3.69
N LEU A 364 11.28 28.33 4.06
CA LEU A 364 11.66 27.08 3.39
C LEU A 364 10.76 26.77 2.17
N LEU A 365 9.60 27.42 2.08
CA LEU A 365 8.66 27.28 0.97
C LEU A 365 9.11 28.09 -0.26
N ALA A 366 8.72 27.64 -1.44
CA ALA A 366 9.04 28.34 -2.68
C ALA A 366 8.17 29.60 -2.83
N ARG A 367 8.77 30.72 -3.24
CA ARG A 367 8.07 32.00 -3.37
C ARG A 367 7.07 32.04 -4.53
N ASP A 368 7.30 31.24 -5.57
CA ASP A 368 6.50 31.28 -6.80
C ASP A 368 5.13 30.59 -6.67
N ASN A 369 4.97 29.74 -5.64
CA ASN A 369 3.77 28.96 -5.40
C ASN A 369 3.06 29.26 -4.07
N HIS A 370 3.46 30.34 -3.37
CA HIS A 370 2.88 30.72 -2.08
C HIS A 370 2.55 32.20 -1.99
N ALA A 371 1.62 32.53 -1.09
CA ALA A 371 1.25 33.90 -0.79
C ALA A 371 2.47 34.71 -0.32
N PRO A 372 2.67 35.97 -0.76
CA PRO A 372 3.79 36.78 -0.32
C PRO A 372 3.85 36.96 1.21
N ASP A 373 2.69 37.01 1.87
CA ASP A 373 2.55 37.29 3.30
C ASP A 373 3.11 36.16 4.19
N ILE A 374 3.14 34.91 3.69
CA ILE A 374 3.67 33.77 4.47
C ILE A 374 5.16 33.91 4.81
N PHE A 375 5.88 34.71 4.00
CA PHE A 375 7.29 35.02 4.18
C PHE A 375 7.52 36.21 5.12
N GLN A 376 6.45 36.77 5.68
CA GLN A 376 6.47 37.85 6.66
C GLN A 376 5.91 37.37 8.01
N PRO A 377 6.32 37.99 9.13
CA PRO A 377 5.70 37.75 10.43
C PRO A 377 4.24 38.23 10.46
N TYR A 378 3.44 37.65 11.35
CA TYR A 378 2.05 38.02 11.63
C TYR A 378 1.08 37.81 10.45
N HIS A 379 1.29 36.75 9.68
CA HIS A 379 0.33 36.31 8.67
C HIS A 379 -0.80 35.48 9.29
N ASN A 380 -1.91 35.42 8.57
CA ASN A 380 -3.15 34.76 8.98
C ASN A 380 -3.69 33.85 7.87
N GLU A 381 -4.89 33.31 8.05
CA GLU A 381 -5.56 32.36 7.17
C GLU A 381 -5.75 32.83 5.71
N SER A 382 -5.60 34.14 5.44
CA SER A 382 -5.63 34.71 4.08
C SER A 382 -4.52 34.17 3.16
N VAL A 383 -3.47 33.53 3.71
CA VAL A 383 -2.46 32.84 2.90
C VAL A 383 -3.04 31.60 2.20
N ASP A 384 -3.95 30.88 2.86
CA ASP A 384 -4.62 29.72 2.26
C ASP A 384 -5.59 30.16 1.16
N ILE A 385 -6.23 31.33 1.33
CA ILE A 385 -7.12 31.93 0.32
C ILE A 385 -6.36 32.26 -0.96
N TRP A 386 -5.18 32.86 -0.83
CA TRP A 386 -4.30 33.09 -1.97
C TRP A 386 -3.93 31.77 -2.65
N SER A 387 -3.66 30.72 -1.88
CA SER A 387 -3.37 29.38 -2.39
C SER A 387 -4.55 28.75 -3.14
N VAL A 388 -5.80 29.00 -2.74
CA VAL A 388 -6.98 28.60 -3.55
C VAL A 388 -6.94 29.28 -4.93
N GLY A 389 -6.63 30.58 -4.98
CA GLY A 389 -6.40 31.27 -6.25
C GLY A 389 -5.26 30.66 -7.07
N TYR A 390 -4.18 30.23 -6.41
CA TYR A 390 -3.08 29.52 -7.04
C TYR A 390 -3.49 28.16 -7.63
N LEU A 391 -4.36 27.39 -6.94
CA LEU A 391 -4.92 26.14 -7.47
C LEU A 391 -5.68 26.38 -8.78
N ILE A 392 -6.54 27.41 -8.81
CA ILE A 392 -7.30 27.81 -10.00
C ILE A 392 -6.35 28.25 -11.13
N ARG A 393 -5.31 29.03 -10.81
CA ARG A 393 -4.36 29.51 -11.82
C ARG A 393 -3.51 28.39 -12.45
N THR A 394 -3.30 27.28 -11.74
CA THR A 394 -2.35 26.23 -12.14
C THR A 394 -3.00 24.91 -12.57
N VAL A 395 -4.33 24.88 -12.68
CA VAL A 395 -5.06 23.79 -13.31
C VAL A 395 -5.08 23.99 -14.83
N LEU A 396 -5.14 22.90 -15.60
CA LEU A 396 -5.20 22.95 -17.07
C LEU A 396 -6.61 23.23 -17.61
N VAL A 397 -7.61 23.33 -16.73
CA VAL A 397 -9.01 23.57 -17.06
C VAL A 397 -9.25 25.08 -17.10
N GLU A 398 -9.70 25.60 -18.24
CA GLU A 398 -9.99 27.02 -18.40
C GLU A 398 -11.46 27.32 -18.06
N VAL A 399 -11.66 28.11 -17.00
CA VAL A 399 -12.97 28.65 -16.61
C VAL A 399 -12.79 30.14 -16.36
N GLN A 400 -13.06 30.97 -17.39
CA GLN A 400 -12.72 32.40 -17.40
C GLN A 400 -13.18 33.15 -16.14
N GLU A 401 -14.38 32.86 -15.65
CA GLU A 401 -14.93 33.49 -14.45
C GLU A 401 -14.10 33.16 -13.20
N LEU A 402 -13.75 31.88 -12.99
CA LEU A 402 -12.88 31.46 -11.89
C LEU A 402 -11.47 32.04 -12.05
N SER A 403 -10.91 32.06 -13.25
CA SER A 403 -9.59 32.65 -13.52
C SER A 403 -9.55 34.14 -13.21
N ASN A 404 -10.61 34.88 -13.58
CA ASN A 404 -10.75 36.29 -13.23
C ASN A 404 -10.85 36.45 -11.72
N TYR A 405 -11.77 35.73 -11.07
CA TYR A 405 -11.96 35.81 -9.61
C TYR A 405 -10.69 35.46 -8.82
N ALA A 406 -9.94 34.44 -9.26
CA ALA A 406 -8.66 34.07 -8.68
C ALA A 406 -7.65 35.22 -8.78
N SER A 407 -7.47 35.79 -9.98
CA SER A 407 -6.45 36.81 -10.23
C SER A 407 -6.76 38.18 -9.61
N THR A 408 -8.03 38.59 -9.57
CA THR A 408 -8.43 39.91 -9.07
C THR A 408 -8.74 39.93 -7.57
N THR A 409 -9.22 38.81 -7.03
CA THR A 409 -9.80 38.75 -5.68
C THR A 409 -9.02 37.81 -4.76
N LEU A 410 -8.91 36.52 -5.10
CA LEU A 410 -8.27 35.55 -4.19
C LEU A 410 -6.77 35.81 -4.03
N MET A 411 -6.10 36.22 -5.11
CA MET A 411 -4.68 36.50 -5.15
C MET A 411 -4.35 38.00 -5.00
N ALA A 412 -5.25 38.79 -4.40
CA ALA A 412 -5.04 40.22 -4.16
C ALA A 412 -3.75 40.47 -3.36
N LYS A 413 -3.03 41.54 -3.73
CA LYS A 413 -1.75 41.91 -3.10
C LYS A 413 -1.91 42.23 -1.62
N ASN A 414 -2.95 42.97 -1.28
CA ASN A 414 -3.29 43.26 0.10
C ASN A 414 -4.14 42.11 0.65
N HIS A 415 -3.64 41.47 1.70
CA HIS A 415 -4.28 40.32 2.31
C HIS A 415 -5.65 40.62 2.96
N PHE A 416 -5.91 41.88 3.35
CA PHE A 416 -7.22 42.32 3.87
C PHE A 416 -8.31 42.37 2.79
N ASP A 417 -7.93 42.42 1.51
CA ASP A 417 -8.88 42.46 0.39
C ASP A 417 -9.30 41.04 -0.04
N ARG A 418 -8.71 39.99 0.54
CA ARG A 418 -9.04 38.60 0.25
C ARG A 418 -10.27 38.18 1.07
N PRO A 419 -11.29 37.54 0.44
CA PRO A 419 -12.46 37.06 1.14
C PRO A 419 -12.14 35.85 2.03
N THR A 420 -12.99 35.57 3.01
CA THR A 420 -12.91 34.36 3.84
C THR A 420 -13.27 33.11 3.04
N ALA A 421 -12.82 31.93 3.49
CA ALA A 421 -13.19 30.65 2.87
C ALA A 421 -14.71 30.46 2.81
N LYS A 422 -15.44 30.94 3.83
CA LYS A 422 -16.92 30.91 3.90
C LYS A 422 -17.57 31.75 2.80
N GLU A 423 -17.08 32.96 2.56
CA GLU A 423 -17.60 33.85 1.50
C GLU A 423 -17.34 33.26 0.11
N ILE A 424 -16.17 32.69 -0.11
CA ILE A 424 -15.83 32.04 -1.39
C ILE A 424 -16.69 30.80 -1.62
N LEU A 425 -16.90 29.98 -0.58
CA LEU A 425 -17.74 28.78 -0.68
C LEU A 425 -19.18 29.14 -1.06
N ARG A 426 -19.74 30.21 -0.48
CA ARG A 426 -21.05 30.75 -0.87
C ARG A 426 -21.07 31.25 -2.31
N TRP A 427 -20.07 32.04 -2.70
CA TRP A 427 -19.95 32.52 -4.08
C TRP A 427 -19.84 31.36 -5.08
N LEU A 428 -19.06 30.32 -4.77
CA LEU A 428 -18.95 29.13 -5.61
C LEU A 428 -20.27 28.38 -5.71
N TRP A 429 -21.00 28.25 -4.60
CA TRP A 429 -22.31 27.62 -4.57
C TRP A 429 -23.33 28.38 -5.44
N ASP A 430 -23.39 29.70 -5.33
CA ASP A 430 -24.34 30.51 -6.08
C ASP A 430 -24.08 30.50 -7.59
N ASN A 431 -22.81 30.51 -8.02
CA ASN A 431 -22.47 30.54 -9.44
C ASN A 431 -22.46 29.14 -10.10
N TYR A 432 -22.30 28.06 -9.30
CA TYR A 432 -22.15 26.70 -9.82
C TYR A 432 -23.11 25.68 -9.18
N ARG A 433 -24.24 26.13 -8.64
CA ARG A 433 -25.24 25.31 -7.93
C ARG A 433 -25.62 24.04 -8.67
N GLY A 434 -25.90 24.12 -9.97
CA GLY A 434 -26.32 22.96 -10.78
C GLY A 434 -25.27 21.85 -10.91
N ILE A 435 -23.99 22.13 -10.63
CA ILE A 435 -22.92 21.12 -10.54
C ILE A 435 -22.89 20.51 -9.13
N LEU A 436 -23.09 21.33 -8.10
CA LEU A 436 -22.87 20.96 -6.71
C LEU A 436 -24.06 20.27 -6.05
N GLU A 437 -25.29 20.70 -6.34
CA GLU A 437 -26.52 20.22 -5.66
C GLU A 437 -26.78 18.72 -5.81
N LYS A 438 -26.15 18.07 -6.80
CA LYS A 438 -26.29 16.63 -7.04
C LYS A 438 -25.53 15.78 -6.02
N GLU A 439 -24.44 16.30 -5.45
CA GLU A 439 -23.46 15.50 -4.68
C GLU A 439 -23.06 16.13 -3.34
N PHE A 440 -23.40 17.40 -3.13
CA PHE A 440 -23.09 18.17 -1.93
C PHE A 440 -24.35 18.84 -1.39
N LEU A 441 -24.37 19.06 -0.08
CA LEU A 441 -25.44 19.80 0.59
C LEU A 441 -25.09 21.29 0.65
N GLU A 442 -26.11 22.15 0.56
CA GLU A 442 -25.94 23.59 0.73
C GLU A 442 -25.42 23.88 2.14
N VAL A 443 -24.36 24.68 2.21
CA VAL A 443 -23.73 25.04 3.48
C VAL A 443 -24.46 26.25 4.05
N GLN A 444 -25.17 26.07 5.18
CA GLN A 444 -25.85 27.16 5.91
C GLN A 444 -24.86 28.15 6.54
#